data_AF-A0A7K2X9C6-F1
#
_entry.id   AF-A0A7K2X9C6-F1
#
_cell.length_a   1.000
_cell.length_b   1.000
_cell.length_c   1.000
_cell.angle_alpha   90.00
_cell.angle_beta   90.00
_cell.angle_gamma   90.00
#
_symmetry.space_group_name_H-M   'P 1'
#
loop_
_entity.id
_entity.type
_entity.pdbx_description
1 polymer ?
#
loop_
_entity_poly.entity_id
_entity_poly.type
_entity_poly.pdbx_seq_one_letter_code
_entity_poly.pdbx_strand_id
1 'polypeptide(L)'
;MTAAPKILAINGSERDGNTADVLRHAAAHARALGVEFEVVDLRSIRMERCGPCGDCNDRTVACAVGDDIPSVVRRMVEADGIVFAAPVHGFGTASLMQTFIERAGVGYLRFDRPLSNKVAGIISVARRYSAGEVWAQLTVNALLNRMILVGSGFPATVHALHRGDAAKDEEGLRNVERLVDRMSDMIALLREHRELTGRDALAGGDRNERVGLPLNELVSAG
;
A
#
# COMPACT_ATOMS: atom_id res chain seq x y z
N MET A 1 11.40 25.17 -7.72
CA MET A 1 10.31 24.68 -6.84
C MET A 1 10.34 23.17 -6.95
N THR A 2 10.51 22.46 -5.83
CA THR A 2 10.42 21.00 -5.85
C THR A 2 8.98 20.58 -6.11
N ALA A 3 8.77 19.48 -6.84
CA ALA A 3 7.42 18.99 -7.17
C ALA A 3 6.64 18.70 -5.89
N ALA A 4 5.31 18.88 -5.88
CA ALA A 4 4.50 18.61 -4.69
C ALA A 4 4.69 17.16 -4.19
N PRO A 5 4.64 16.90 -2.87
CA PRO A 5 4.65 15.54 -2.34
C PRO A 5 3.50 14.71 -2.93
N LYS A 6 3.74 13.42 -3.18
CA LYS A 6 2.75 12.55 -3.82
C LYS A 6 2.45 11.30 -3.02
N ILE A 7 1.17 11.06 -2.77
CA ILE A 7 0.63 9.82 -2.20
C ILE A 7 -0.18 9.09 -3.26
N LEU A 8 0.13 7.81 -3.48
CA LEU A 8 -0.64 6.91 -4.34
C LEU A 8 -1.47 5.97 -3.48
N ALA A 9 -2.80 6.02 -3.61
CA ALA A 9 -3.70 5.09 -2.97
C ALA A 9 -4.11 3.96 -3.91
N ILE A 10 -4.01 2.73 -3.42
CA ILE A 10 -4.49 1.52 -4.09
C ILE A 10 -5.87 1.17 -3.52
N ASN A 11 -6.91 1.31 -4.33
CA ASN A 11 -8.27 0.95 -3.96
C ASN A 11 -8.56 -0.50 -4.34
N GLY A 12 -8.66 -1.36 -3.33
CA GLY A 12 -9.00 -2.77 -3.45
C GLY A 12 -10.48 -3.10 -3.54
N SER A 13 -11.35 -2.09 -3.59
CA SER A 13 -12.79 -2.34 -3.71
C SER A 13 -13.20 -2.70 -5.13
N GLU A 14 -14.05 -3.73 -5.23
CA GLU A 14 -14.71 -4.13 -6.47
C GLU A 14 -15.77 -3.11 -6.94
N ARG A 15 -16.09 -2.10 -6.12
CA ARG A 15 -17.20 -1.17 -6.35
C ARG A 15 -16.74 0.28 -6.18
N ASP A 16 -17.38 1.18 -6.91
CA ASP A 16 -17.42 2.57 -6.48
C ASP A 16 -18.41 2.64 -5.31
N GLY A 17 -17.94 2.96 -4.11
CA GLY A 17 -18.72 2.89 -2.89
C GLY A 17 -17.87 3.27 -1.68
N ASN A 18 -18.18 2.74 -0.49
CA ASN A 18 -17.63 3.24 0.77
C ASN A 18 -16.09 3.37 0.79
N THR A 19 -15.32 2.39 0.28
CA THR A 19 -13.85 2.53 0.21
C THR A 19 -13.41 3.67 -0.73
N ALA A 20 -14.08 3.83 -1.87
CA ALA A 20 -13.82 4.94 -2.78
C ALA A 20 -14.26 6.30 -2.17
N ASP A 21 -15.35 6.33 -1.42
CA ASP A 21 -15.80 7.52 -0.69
C ASP A 21 -14.77 7.94 0.39
N VAL A 22 -14.24 6.99 1.15
CA VAL A 22 -13.18 7.23 2.13
C VAL A 22 -11.91 7.74 1.45
N LEU A 23 -11.53 7.20 0.30
CA LEU A 23 -10.38 7.70 -0.47
C LEU A 23 -10.62 9.09 -1.05
N ARG A 24 -11.84 9.43 -1.47
CA ARG A 24 -12.19 10.80 -1.87
C ARG A 24 -12.07 11.78 -0.71
N HIS A 25 -12.49 11.38 0.49
CA HIS A 25 -12.30 12.14 1.72
C HIS A 25 -10.81 12.37 2.02
N ALA A 26 -10.02 11.29 2.00
CA ALA A 26 -8.57 11.35 2.20
C ALA A 26 -7.88 12.26 1.17
N ALA A 27 -8.28 12.18 -0.11
CA ALA A 27 -7.73 13.00 -1.19
C ALA A 27 -8.07 14.48 -1.03
N ALA A 28 -9.29 14.80 -0.58
CA ALA A 28 -9.68 16.18 -0.29
C ALA A 28 -8.86 16.77 0.86
N HIS A 29 -8.64 15.98 1.93
CA HIS A 29 -7.81 16.36 3.06
C HIS A 29 -6.34 16.54 2.67
N ALA A 30 -5.75 15.59 1.95
CA ALA A 30 -4.37 15.67 1.45
C ALA A 30 -4.15 16.91 0.56
N ARG A 31 -5.13 17.25 -0.30
CA ARG A 31 -5.06 18.45 -1.14
C ARG A 31 -5.04 19.74 -0.31
N ALA A 32 -5.76 19.79 0.80
CA ALA A 32 -5.73 20.94 1.72
C ALA A 32 -4.35 21.12 2.38
N LEU A 33 -3.58 20.03 2.51
CA LEU A 33 -2.19 20.05 2.98
C LEU A 33 -1.16 20.32 1.86
N GLY A 34 -1.60 20.51 0.61
CA GLY A 34 -0.70 20.70 -0.53
C GLY A 34 -0.04 19.41 -1.03
N VAL A 35 -0.58 18.25 -0.69
CA VAL A 35 -0.10 16.92 -1.11
C VAL A 35 -0.95 16.40 -2.28
N GLU A 36 -0.30 15.96 -3.35
CA GLU A 36 -0.96 15.25 -4.45
C GLU A 36 -1.43 13.88 -3.97
N PHE A 37 -2.71 13.56 -4.16
CA PHE A 37 -3.28 12.27 -3.80
C PHE A 37 -3.95 11.64 -5.00
N GLU A 38 -3.34 10.57 -5.51
CA GLU A 38 -3.78 9.85 -6.70
C GLU A 38 -4.37 8.50 -6.30
N VAL A 39 -5.44 8.05 -6.96
CA VAL A 39 -6.09 6.76 -6.69
C VAL A 39 -5.96 5.82 -7.88
N VAL A 40 -5.55 4.58 -7.62
CA VAL A 40 -5.64 3.45 -8.54
C VAL A 40 -6.81 2.59 -8.13
N ASP A 41 -7.87 2.57 -8.93
CA ASP A 41 -8.97 1.63 -8.76
C ASP A 41 -8.56 0.26 -9.33
N LEU A 42 -8.30 -0.74 -8.47
CA LEU A 42 -7.93 -2.08 -8.95
C LEU A 42 -9.04 -2.74 -9.78
N ARG A 43 -10.29 -2.31 -9.63
CA ARG A 43 -11.42 -2.76 -10.45
C ARG A 43 -11.37 -2.27 -11.91
N SER A 44 -10.54 -1.27 -12.24
CA SER A 44 -10.46 -0.69 -13.59
C SER A 44 -9.20 -1.08 -14.35
N ILE A 45 -8.34 -1.93 -13.79
CA ILE A 45 -7.13 -2.42 -14.45
C ILE A 45 -7.28 -3.90 -14.82
N ARG A 46 -6.56 -4.34 -15.86
CA ARG A 46 -6.40 -5.76 -16.15
C ARG A 46 -5.38 -6.33 -15.18
N MET A 47 -5.81 -7.25 -14.33
CA MET A 47 -4.96 -7.93 -13.36
C MET A 47 -5.22 -9.43 -13.43
N GLU A 48 -4.18 -10.19 -13.77
CA GLU A 48 -4.25 -11.65 -13.76
C GLU A 48 -3.97 -12.18 -12.35
N ARG A 49 -4.44 -13.40 -12.07
CA ARG A 49 -4.11 -14.09 -10.82
C ARG A 49 -2.68 -14.61 -10.84
N CYS A 50 -2.10 -14.80 -9.65
CA CYS A 50 -0.79 -15.43 -9.54
C CYS A 50 -0.89 -16.90 -10.01
N GLY A 51 0.07 -17.34 -10.82
CA GLY A 51 0.11 -18.69 -11.38
C GLY A 51 0.91 -19.67 -10.51
N PRO A 52 0.90 -20.97 -10.84
CA PRO A 52 1.56 -22.02 -10.06
C PRO A 52 3.09 -22.09 -10.29
N CYS A 53 3.69 -21.12 -10.99
CA CYS A 53 5.03 -21.24 -11.53
C CYS A 53 6.12 -21.41 -10.46
N GLY A 54 5.97 -20.74 -9.30
CA GLY A 54 6.93 -20.81 -8.19
C GLY A 54 8.33 -20.21 -8.47
N ASP A 55 8.68 -19.99 -9.74
CA ASP A 55 9.97 -19.52 -10.26
C ASP A 55 10.43 -18.15 -9.74
N CYS A 56 9.52 -17.34 -9.20
CA CYS A 56 9.81 -16.09 -8.50
C CYS A 56 10.73 -16.27 -7.28
N ASN A 57 10.95 -17.52 -6.85
CA ASN A 57 11.91 -17.85 -5.82
C ASN A 57 13.36 -17.86 -6.33
N ASP A 58 13.57 -18.21 -7.60
CA ASP A 58 14.89 -18.47 -8.16
C ASP A 58 15.32 -17.44 -9.21
N ARG A 59 14.35 -16.80 -9.89
CA ARG A 59 14.64 -15.81 -10.93
C ARG A 59 15.05 -14.46 -10.35
N THR A 60 15.82 -13.71 -11.14
CA THR A 60 16.28 -12.35 -10.84
C THR A 60 15.51 -11.25 -11.59
N VAL A 61 14.49 -11.64 -12.36
CA VAL A 61 13.71 -10.74 -13.22
C VAL A 61 12.24 -10.70 -12.83
N ALA A 62 11.58 -9.60 -13.18
CA ALA A 62 10.16 -9.39 -12.94
C ALA A 62 9.27 -10.42 -13.66
N CYS A 63 8.04 -10.57 -13.16
CA CYS A 63 7.06 -11.49 -13.75
C CYS A 63 6.72 -11.13 -15.20
N ALA A 64 6.71 -12.13 -16.09
CA ALA A 64 6.44 -11.97 -17.52
C ALA A 64 4.94 -11.95 -17.91
N VAL A 65 4.04 -12.08 -16.93
CA VAL A 65 2.59 -12.02 -17.19
C VAL A 65 2.22 -10.64 -17.72
N GLY A 66 1.52 -10.61 -18.86
CA GLY A 66 1.13 -9.37 -19.54
C GLY A 66 -0.15 -8.76 -18.96
N ASP A 67 -0.05 -8.01 -17.89
CA ASP A 67 -1.15 -7.28 -17.25
C ASP A 67 -0.73 -5.85 -16.86
N ASP A 68 -1.59 -5.12 -16.15
CA ASP A 68 -1.35 -3.71 -15.82
C ASP A 68 -0.56 -3.52 -14.51
N ILE A 69 -0.25 -4.60 -13.78
CA ILE A 69 0.51 -4.55 -12.52
C ILE A 69 1.86 -3.83 -12.65
N PRO A 70 2.69 -4.08 -13.69
CA PRO A 70 3.94 -3.33 -13.86
C PRO A 70 3.73 -1.82 -13.90
N SER A 71 2.63 -1.35 -14.48
CA SER A 71 2.33 0.08 -14.56
C SER A 71 1.94 0.67 -13.22
N VAL A 72 1.18 -0.08 -12.41
CA VAL A 72 0.84 0.34 -11.05
C VAL A 72 2.11 0.37 -10.18
N VAL A 73 2.97 -0.65 -10.27
CA VAL A 73 4.23 -0.70 -9.51
C VAL A 73 5.14 0.48 -9.85
N ARG A 74 5.27 0.87 -11.14
CA ARG A 74 6.04 2.07 -11.50
C ARG A 74 5.52 3.34 -10.80
N ARG A 75 4.19 3.54 -10.80
CA ARG A 75 3.57 4.68 -10.10
C ARG A 75 3.80 4.62 -8.58
N MET A 76 3.83 3.42 -7.99
CA MET A 76 4.19 3.26 -6.58
C MET A 76 5.65 3.65 -6.32
N VAL A 77 6.58 3.31 -7.23
CA VAL A 77 8.00 3.70 -7.13
C VAL A 77 8.19 5.22 -7.28
N GLU A 78 7.37 5.89 -8.08
CA GLU A 78 7.41 7.34 -8.28
C GLU A 78 6.80 8.14 -7.12
N ALA A 79 5.85 7.57 -6.37
CA ALA A 79 5.19 8.25 -5.25
C ALA A 79 6.08 8.34 -3.99
N ASP A 80 5.86 9.34 -3.15
CA ASP A 80 6.55 9.49 -1.86
C ASP A 80 5.92 8.60 -0.76
N GLY A 81 4.60 8.36 -0.86
CA GLY A 81 3.87 7.48 0.04
C GLY A 81 2.81 6.64 -0.65
N ILE A 82 2.46 5.52 -0.05
CA ILE A 82 1.46 4.57 -0.56
C ILE A 82 0.38 4.34 0.48
N VAL A 83 -0.88 4.42 0.06
CA VAL A 83 -2.03 4.00 0.87
C VAL A 83 -2.59 2.69 0.31
N PHE A 84 -2.71 1.65 1.13
CA PHE A 84 -3.51 0.47 0.78
C PHE A 84 -4.89 0.60 1.42
N ALA A 85 -5.93 0.64 0.59
CA ALA A 85 -7.32 0.75 1.04
C ALA A 85 -8.14 -0.44 0.57
N ALA A 86 -8.70 -1.22 1.49
CA ALA A 86 -9.46 -2.42 1.12
C ALA A 86 -10.74 -2.59 1.95
N PRO A 87 -11.84 -3.06 1.34
CA PRO A 87 -12.97 -3.55 2.10
C PRO A 87 -12.70 -4.92 2.72
N VAL A 88 -13.44 -5.24 3.78
CA VAL A 88 -13.47 -6.57 4.39
C VAL A 88 -14.47 -7.46 3.66
N HIS A 89 -14.00 -8.59 3.11
CA HIS A 89 -14.84 -9.65 2.55
C HIS A 89 -14.49 -10.99 3.21
N GLY A 90 -15.49 -11.68 3.76
CA GLY A 90 -15.29 -13.01 4.34
C GLY A 90 -14.25 -13.07 5.47
N PHE A 91 -14.21 -12.06 6.35
CA PHE A 91 -13.21 -11.89 7.43
C PHE A 91 -11.76 -11.67 6.94
N GLY A 92 -11.55 -11.45 5.64
CA GLY A 92 -10.25 -11.14 5.04
C GLY A 92 -10.30 -9.94 4.10
N THR A 93 -9.16 -9.62 3.50
CA THR A 93 -9.08 -8.53 2.52
C THR A 93 -9.84 -8.89 1.24
N ALA A 94 -10.32 -7.87 0.54
CA ALA A 94 -11.02 -8.05 -0.73
C ALA A 94 -10.17 -8.78 -1.78
N SER A 95 -10.83 -9.55 -2.64
CA SER A 95 -10.19 -10.43 -3.63
C SER A 95 -9.24 -9.68 -4.58
N LEU A 96 -9.61 -8.46 -4.97
CA LEU A 96 -8.77 -7.60 -5.80
C LEU A 96 -7.50 -7.18 -5.06
N MET A 97 -7.62 -6.74 -3.80
CA MET A 97 -6.45 -6.38 -3.00
C MET A 97 -5.54 -7.59 -2.77
N GLN A 98 -6.11 -8.75 -2.44
CA GLN A 98 -5.35 -9.98 -2.24
C GLN A 98 -4.56 -10.36 -3.51
N THR A 99 -5.24 -10.34 -4.67
CA THR A 99 -4.59 -10.62 -5.96
C THR A 99 -3.49 -9.60 -6.25
N PHE A 100 -3.73 -8.32 -5.97
CA PHE A 100 -2.74 -7.27 -6.18
C PHE A 100 -1.48 -7.46 -5.32
N ILE A 101 -1.62 -7.70 -4.01
CA ILE A 101 -0.44 -7.85 -3.14
C ILE A 101 0.35 -9.13 -3.46
N GLU A 102 -0.30 -10.19 -3.93
CA GLU A 102 0.36 -11.39 -4.42
C GLU A 102 1.16 -11.10 -5.69
N ARG A 103 0.51 -10.49 -6.69
CA ARG A 103 1.11 -10.18 -7.99
C ARG A 103 2.23 -9.15 -7.88
N ALA A 104 1.96 -8.00 -7.25
CA ALA A 104 2.92 -6.93 -7.04
C ALA A 104 4.09 -7.42 -6.16
N GLY A 105 3.78 -8.11 -5.06
CA GLY A 105 4.75 -8.58 -4.09
C GLY A 105 5.80 -9.52 -4.69
N VAL A 106 5.40 -10.75 -5.06
CA VAL A 106 6.36 -11.76 -5.54
C VAL A 106 6.81 -11.52 -6.97
N GLY A 107 5.99 -10.82 -7.76
CA GLY A 107 6.25 -10.57 -9.18
C GLY A 107 7.14 -9.38 -9.46
N TYR A 108 7.25 -8.40 -8.54
CA TYR A 108 7.94 -7.13 -8.80
C TYR A 108 8.66 -6.57 -7.56
N LEU A 109 7.99 -6.47 -6.41
CA LEU A 109 8.53 -5.74 -5.25
C LEU A 109 9.58 -6.54 -4.47
N ARG A 110 9.61 -7.87 -4.63
CA ARG A 110 10.51 -8.75 -3.88
C ARG A 110 11.99 -8.55 -4.21
N PHE A 111 12.37 -8.11 -5.40
CA PHE A 111 13.74 -8.24 -5.90
C PHE A 111 14.69 -7.21 -5.29
N ASP A 112 14.38 -5.93 -5.45
CA ASP A 112 15.19 -4.79 -5.02
C ASP A 112 14.52 -3.98 -3.90
N ARG A 113 13.35 -4.41 -3.43
CA ARG A 113 12.55 -3.71 -2.40
C ARG A 113 12.41 -2.21 -2.74
N PRO A 114 11.82 -1.87 -3.90
CA PRO A 114 11.89 -0.52 -4.46
C PRO A 114 10.98 0.47 -3.72
N LEU A 115 10.19 -0.01 -2.76
CA LEU A 115 9.36 0.80 -1.86
C LEU A 115 10.02 1.07 -0.50
N SER A 116 11.28 0.65 -0.32
CA SER A 116 12.02 0.90 0.93
C SER A 116 11.97 2.39 1.27
N ASN A 117 11.71 2.69 2.55
CA ASN A 117 11.61 4.04 3.10
C ASN A 117 10.46 4.92 2.56
N LYS A 118 9.58 4.39 1.70
CA LYS A 118 8.33 5.09 1.35
C LYS A 118 7.38 5.08 2.54
N VAL A 119 6.59 6.13 2.70
CA VAL A 119 5.65 6.24 3.80
C VAL A 119 4.39 5.42 3.49
N ALA A 120 3.97 4.54 4.41
CA ALA A 120 2.82 3.68 4.26
C ALA A 120 1.64 4.13 5.11
N GLY A 121 0.44 4.08 4.53
CA GLY A 121 -0.83 4.20 5.24
C GLY A 121 -1.78 3.06 4.88
N ILE A 122 -2.56 2.61 5.85
CA ILE A 122 -3.51 1.50 5.66
C ILE A 122 -4.90 1.96 6.06
N ILE A 123 -5.87 1.75 5.17
CA ILE A 123 -7.29 2.03 5.40
C ILE A 123 -8.08 0.73 5.21
N SER A 124 -8.89 0.36 6.19
CA SER A 124 -9.82 -0.76 6.05
C SER A 124 -11.26 -0.31 6.20
N VAL A 125 -12.15 -0.86 5.38
CA VAL A 125 -13.58 -0.53 5.41
C VAL A 125 -14.39 -1.78 5.65
N ALA A 126 -15.19 -1.80 6.72
CA ALA A 126 -15.94 -2.98 7.13
C ALA A 126 -17.36 -2.61 7.53
N ARG A 127 -18.27 -3.58 7.57
CA ARG A 127 -19.55 -3.36 8.24
C ARG A 127 -19.40 -3.29 9.77
N ARG A 128 -18.67 -4.25 10.34
CA ARG A 128 -18.58 -4.45 11.81
C ARG A 128 -17.35 -5.23 12.27
N TYR A 129 -16.99 -6.29 11.56
CA TYR A 129 -15.93 -7.21 11.99
C TYR A 129 -14.73 -7.16 11.04
N SER A 130 -13.58 -7.61 11.52
CA SER A 130 -12.36 -7.84 10.75
C SER A 130 -11.70 -6.62 10.10
N ALA A 131 -12.13 -5.41 10.47
CA ALA A 131 -11.45 -4.19 10.01
C ALA A 131 -10.00 -4.15 10.50
N GLY A 132 -9.76 -4.54 11.75
CA GLY A 132 -8.42 -4.60 12.35
C GLY A 132 -7.54 -5.68 11.72
N GLU A 133 -8.12 -6.82 11.39
CA GLU A 133 -7.42 -7.98 10.81
C GLU A 133 -6.99 -7.70 9.37
N VAL A 134 -7.87 -7.10 8.55
CA VAL A 134 -7.50 -6.64 7.21
C VAL A 134 -6.47 -5.52 7.28
N TRP A 135 -6.63 -4.58 8.21
CA TRP A 135 -5.63 -3.53 8.44
C TRP A 135 -4.27 -4.14 8.81
N ALA A 136 -4.24 -5.11 9.72
CA ALA A 136 -3.02 -5.78 10.16
C ALA A 136 -2.36 -6.57 9.01
N GLN A 137 -3.15 -7.28 8.20
CA GLN A 137 -2.67 -8.00 7.02
C GLN A 137 -1.95 -7.06 6.03
N LEU A 138 -2.55 -5.90 5.75
CA LEU A 138 -1.94 -4.92 4.84
C LEU A 138 -0.74 -4.22 5.48
N THR A 139 -0.76 -3.99 6.79
CA THR A 139 0.39 -3.47 7.55
C THR A 139 1.59 -4.41 7.43
N VAL A 140 1.43 -5.72 7.63
CA VAL A 140 2.56 -6.66 7.46
C VAL A 140 3.06 -6.72 6.02
N ASN A 141 2.18 -6.48 5.03
CA ASN A 141 2.59 -6.36 3.63
C ASN A 141 3.44 -5.09 3.38
N ALA A 142 3.07 -3.95 3.97
CA ALA A 142 3.86 -2.73 3.88
C ALA A 142 5.24 -2.91 4.54
N LEU A 143 5.29 -3.52 5.72
CA LEU A 143 6.53 -3.81 6.44
C LEU A 143 7.43 -4.80 5.69
N LEU A 144 6.86 -5.82 5.02
CA LEU A 144 7.59 -6.72 4.12
C LEU A 144 8.33 -5.96 3.00
N ASN A 145 7.81 -4.79 2.60
CA ASN A 145 8.42 -3.93 1.58
C ASN A 145 9.30 -2.81 2.18
N ARG A 146 9.66 -2.90 3.47
CA ARG A 146 10.53 -1.94 4.20
C ARG A 146 10.01 -0.51 4.17
N MET A 147 8.69 -0.37 4.14
CA MET A 147 8.02 0.93 4.19
C MET A 147 7.97 1.47 5.62
N ILE A 148 7.85 2.79 5.74
CA ILE A 148 7.71 3.49 7.02
C ILE A 148 6.24 3.58 7.36
N LEU A 149 5.78 2.78 8.32
CA LEU A 149 4.42 2.90 8.83
C LEU A 149 4.32 4.10 9.77
N VAL A 150 3.40 5.03 9.49
CA VAL A 150 3.11 6.15 10.40
C VAL A 150 1.95 5.82 11.32
N GLY A 151 2.13 6.08 12.61
CA GLY A 151 1.07 5.95 13.60
C GLY A 151 0.16 7.17 13.62
N SER A 152 -1.14 6.98 13.37
CA SER A 152 -2.21 7.98 13.48
C SER A 152 -2.94 7.99 14.83
N GLY A 153 -2.45 7.20 15.80
CA GLY A 153 -3.18 6.85 17.01
C GLY A 153 -4.03 5.62 16.78
N PHE A 154 -5.34 5.79 16.58
CA PHE A 154 -6.22 4.69 16.20
C PHE A 154 -6.00 4.30 14.72
N PRO A 155 -6.11 3.00 14.38
CA PRO A 155 -6.09 2.56 12.99
C PRO A 155 -7.18 3.27 12.17
N ALA A 156 -6.89 3.59 10.91
CA ALA A 156 -7.85 4.17 9.98
C ALA A 156 -8.84 3.09 9.48
N THR A 157 -9.72 2.65 10.38
CA THR A 157 -10.83 1.74 10.07
C THR A 157 -12.13 2.52 9.96
N VAL A 158 -12.94 2.22 8.94
CA VAL A 158 -14.22 2.89 8.68
C VAL A 158 -15.35 1.86 8.63
N HIS A 159 -16.41 2.10 9.39
CA HIS A 159 -17.57 1.25 9.51
C HIS A 159 -18.71 1.70 8.60
N ALA A 160 -19.00 0.92 7.56
CA ALA A 160 -20.00 1.26 6.57
C ALA A 160 -20.66 0.00 5.95
N LEU A 161 -21.99 -0.04 5.92
CA LEU A 161 -22.76 -1.15 5.33
C LEU A 161 -23.27 -0.81 3.94
N HIS A 162 -24.14 0.20 3.86
CA HIS A 162 -24.76 0.65 2.63
C HIS A 162 -23.90 1.73 1.99
N ARG A 163 -24.13 1.98 0.69
CA ARG A 163 -23.45 3.04 -0.04
C ARG A 163 -23.69 4.39 0.66
N GLY A 164 -22.62 5.13 0.92
CA GLY A 164 -22.67 6.43 1.60
C GLY A 164 -22.64 6.34 3.13
N ASP A 165 -22.67 5.15 3.73
CA ASP A 165 -22.56 5.01 5.19
C ASP A 165 -21.18 5.41 5.72
N ALA A 166 -20.14 5.40 4.87
CA ALA A 166 -18.80 5.86 5.27
C ALA A 166 -18.79 7.30 5.80
N ALA A 167 -19.66 8.17 5.25
CA ALA A 167 -19.78 9.55 5.70
C ALA A 167 -20.36 9.70 7.12
N LYS A 168 -20.95 8.63 7.66
CA LYS A 168 -21.58 8.61 9.00
C LYS A 168 -20.63 8.15 10.09
N ASP A 169 -19.49 7.55 9.73
CA ASP A 169 -18.47 7.15 10.70
C ASP A 169 -17.44 8.28 10.89
N GLU A 170 -17.85 9.29 11.66
CA GLU A 170 -17.03 10.49 11.91
C GLU A 170 -15.69 10.16 12.59
N GLU A 171 -15.66 9.15 13.46
CA GLU A 171 -14.43 8.72 14.12
C GLU A 171 -13.49 8.04 13.13
N GLY A 172 -14.02 7.13 12.30
CA GLY A 172 -13.26 6.48 11.23
C GLY A 172 -12.67 7.49 10.25
N LEU A 173 -13.46 8.46 9.79
CA LEU A 173 -12.99 9.52 8.89
C LEU A 173 -11.96 10.44 9.54
N ARG A 174 -12.11 10.78 10.83
CA ARG A 174 -11.09 11.53 11.57
C ARG A 174 -9.78 10.76 11.70
N ASN A 175 -9.83 9.45 11.84
CA ASN A 175 -8.63 8.61 11.86
C ASN A 175 -7.96 8.54 10.47
N VAL A 176 -8.74 8.59 9.38
CA VAL A 176 -8.22 8.73 8.01
C VAL A 176 -7.53 10.07 7.82
N GLU A 177 -8.11 11.17 8.30
CA GLU A 177 -7.48 12.50 8.28
C GLU A 177 -6.14 12.50 9.04
N ARG A 178 -6.12 11.99 10.27
CA ARG A 178 -4.89 11.86 11.08
C ARG A 178 -3.83 10.99 10.41
N LEU A 179 -4.23 9.93 9.72
CA LEU A 179 -3.32 9.13 8.93
C LEU A 179 -2.66 9.98 7.83
N VAL A 180 -3.46 10.71 7.06
CA VAL A 180 -2.97 11.58 5.99
C VAL A 180 -2.08 12.70 6.53
N ASP A 181 -2.41 13.31 7.67
CA ASP A 181 -1.56 14.31 8.34
C ASP A 181 -0.18 13.72 8.66
N ARG A 182 -0.16 12.57 9.33
CA ARG A 182 1.09 11.92 9.74
C ARG A 182 1.92 11.44 8.56
N MET A 183 1.26 11.00 7.48
CA MET A 183 1.95 10.67 6.24
C MET A 183 2.58 11.91 5.63
N SER A 184 1.82 13.01 5.54
CA SER A 184 2.27 14.28 4.96
C SER A 184 3.44 14.87 5.73
N ASP A 185 3.39 14.89 7.06
CA ASP A 185 4.48 15.34 7.93
C ASP A 185 5.77 14.53 7.70
N MET A 186 5.64 13.20 7.67
CA MET A 186 6.80 12.32 7.49
C MET A 186 7.42 12.49 6.10
N ILE A 187 6.58 12.58 5.06
CA ILE A 187 7.05 12.83 3.70
C ILE A 187 7.76 14.20 3.63
N ALA A 188 7.17 15.25 4.21
CA ALA A 188 7.78 16.57 4.25
C ALA A 188 9.15 16.54 4.93
N LEU A 189 9.26 15.88 6.09
CA LEU A 189 10.51 15.74 6.82
C LEU A 189 11.61 15.03 5.99
N LEU A 190 11.27 13.90 5.35
CA LEU A 190 12.21 13.14 4.53
C LEU A 190 12.69 13.95 3.31
N ARG A 191 11.78 14.71 2.69
CA ARG A 191 12.08 15.57 1.55
C ARG A 191 12.93 16.77 1.94
N GLU A 192 12.56 17.46 3.03
CA GLU A 192 13.33 18.57 3.58
C GLU A 192 14.77 18.14 3.89
N HIS A 193 14.96 16.97 4.53
CA HIS A 193 16.30 16.44 4.77
C HIS A 193 17.10 16.24 3.48
N ARG A 194 16.48 15.65 2.45
CA ARG A 194 17.11 15.44 1.15
C ARG A 194 17.49 16.77 0.48
N GLU A 195 16.60 17.76 0.54
CA GLU A 195 16.82 19.10 -0.02
C GLU A 195 17.95 19.84 0.70
N LEU A 196 18.03 19.76 2.03
CA LEU A 196 19.04 20.45 2.84
C LEU A 196 20.42 19.76 2.79
N THR A 197 20.46 18.43 2.71
CA THR A 197 21.72 17.67 2.86
C THR A 197 22.23 17.09 1.55
N GLY A 198 21.41 17.00 0.50
CA GLY A 198 21.72 16.31 -0.75
C GLY A 198 21.77 14.79 -0.62
N ARG A 199 21.30 14.21 0.49
CA ARG A 199 21.37 12.78 0.80
C ARG A 199 20.04 12.27 1.32
N ASP A 200 19.76 10.97 1.16
CA ASP A 200 18.62 10.33 1.81
C ASP A 200 18.86 10.18 3.31
N ALA A 201 17.83 10.48 4.12
CA ALA A 201 17.90 10.38 5.58
C ALA A 201 18.05 8.94 6.08
N LEU A 202 17.52 7.99 5.31
CA LEU A 202 17.48 6.57 5.63
C LEU A 202 18.15 5.79 4.50
N ALA A 203 19.06 4.89 4.86
CA ALA A 203 19.68 4.00 3.88
C ALA A 203 18.61 3.08 3.26
N GLY A 204 18.58 2.99 1.93
CA GLY A 204 17.70 2.08 1.19
C GLY A 204 18.41 0.83 0.64
N GLY A 205 19.74 0.78 0.77
CA GLY A 205 20.61 -0.19 0.07
C GLY A 205 20.82 -1.53 0.77
N ASP A 206 20.03 -1.86 1.80
CA ASP A 206 20.19 -3.12 2.52
C ASP A 206 20.00 -4.30 1.58
N ARG A 207 20.92 -5.27 1.65
CA ARG A 207 20.84 -6.50 0.86
C ARG A 207 19.48 -7.15 1.07
N ASN A 208 18.85 -7.57 -0.01
CA ASN A 208 17.60 -8.32 0.07
C ASN A 208 17.81 -9.58 0.93
N GLU A 209 16.93 -9.80 1.90
CA GLU A 209 17.02 -10.85 2.91
C GLU A 209 17.07 -12.27 2.34
N ARG A 210 16.71 -12.46 1.06
CA ARG A 210 16.79 -13.77 0.38
C ARG A 210 18.11 -13.99 -0.35
N VAL A 211 18.91 -12.95 -0.56
CA VAL A 211 20.16 -13.08 -1.33
C VAL A 211 21.17 -13.83 -0.47
N GLY A 212 21.57 -15.01 -0.95
CA GLY A 212 22.53 -15.88 -0.25
C GLY A 212 21.91 -16.84 0.77
N LEU A 213 20.57 -16.90 0.87
CA LEU A 213 19.91 -18.00 1.56
C LEU A 213 19.75 -19.19 0.59
N PRO A 214 20.12 -20.42 0.99
CA PRO A 214 19.83 -21.60 0.19
C PRO A 214 18.31 -21.76 0.05
N LEU A 215 17.82 -21.69 -1.18
CA LEU A 215 16.39 -21.69 -1.50
C LEU A 215 15.65 -22.99 -1.14
N ASN A 216 16.38 -24.06 -0.81
CA ASN A 216 15.88 -25.44 -0.69
C ASN A 216 16.46 -26.25 0.50
N GLU A 217 16.54 -25.71 1.72
CA GLU A 217 16.94 -26.55 2.88
C GLU A 217 15.80 -27.33 3.54
N LEU A 218 14.53 -27.14 3.12
CA LEU A 218 13.40 -27.95 3.61
C LEU A 218 13.15 -29.25 2.81
N VAL A 219 14.01 -29.59 1.83
CA VAL A 219 13.88 -30.83 1.02
C VAL A 219 14.88 -31.92 1.45
N SER A 220 15.61 -31.73 2.55
CA SER A 220 16.59 -32.72 3.04
C SER A 220 16.39 -33.11 4.50
N ALA A 221 15.15 -33.43 4.86
CA ALA A 221 14.87 -34.35 5.96
C ALA A 221 13.94 -35.44 5.41
N GLY A 222 14.54 -36.56 5.02
CA GLY A 222 13.83 -37.77 4.60
C GLY A 222 13.10 -38.45 5.74
#